data_AF-A0A535VU58-F1
#
_entry.id   AF-A0A535VU58-F1
#
_cell.length_a   1.000
_cell.length_b   1.000
_cell.length_c   1.000
_cell.angle_alpha   90.00
_cell.angle_beta   90.00
_cell.angle_gamma   90.00
#
_symmetry.space_group_name_H-M   'P 1'
#
loop_
_entity.id
_entity.type
_entity.pdbx_description
1 polymer ?
#
loop_
_entity_poly.entity_id
_entity_poly.type
_entity_poly.pdbx_seq_one_letter_code
_entity_poly.pdbx_strand_id
1 'polypeptide(L)'
;MSGRSRERLSTRVDDPHRGIELFNRGLYWEAHEAWEHEWVPDRRGPDSGFYKGLIQVAAGCLHYQRRNRRGAVNKWRSGAGYLRPYMPVHRGVKLAPLVQAVDGYLEAMSGESWPELDLPTIDQE
;
A
#
# COMPACT_ATOMS: atom_id res chain seq x y z
N MET A 1 -44.90 -18.65 -11.57
CA MET A 1 -44.33 -17.47 -12.26
C MET A 1 -42.99 -17.17 -11.60
N SER A 2 -41.93 -17.70 -12.21
CA SER A 2 -40.54 -17.51 -11.79
C SER A 2 -40.01 -16.22 -12.39
N GLY A 3 -39.23 -15.45 -11.62
CA GLY A 3 -38.63 -14.21 -12.07
C GLY A 3 -37.83 -13.53 -10.97
N ARG A 4 -37.02 -14.30 -10.21
CA ARG A 4 -35.93 -13.71 -9.43
C ARG A 4 -34.78 -13.46 -10.41
N SER A 5 -34.62 -12.22 -10.85
CA SER A 5 -33.39 -11.77 -11.51
C SER A 5 -32.84 -10.56 -10.76
N ARG A 6 -32.17 -10.82 -9.64
CA ARG A 6 -31.15 -9.92 -9.11
C ARG A 6 -29.82 -10.36 -9.73
N GLU A 7 -29.56 -9.96 -10.97
CA GLU A 7 -28.21 -10.00 -11.51
C GLU A 7 -27.56 -8.65 -11.21
N ARG A 8 -26.90 -8.59 -10.06
CA ARG A 8 -25.94 -7.54 -9.74
C ARG A 8 -24.66 -7.83 -10.54
N LEU A 9 -24.65 -7.44 -11.81
CA LEU A 9 -23.43 -7.39 -12.61
C LEU A 9 -22.69 -6.08 -12.27
N SER A 10 -21.68 -6.20 -11.40
CA SER A 10 -20.44 -5.42 -11.47
C SER A 10 -19.49 -5.99 -10.42
N THR A 11 -18.92 -7.16 -10.70
CA THR A 11 -17.67 -7.57 -10.06
C THR A 11 -16.58 -6.70 -10.66
N ARG A 12 -16.47 -5.45 -10.20
CA ARG A 12 -15.23 -4.71 -10.33
C ARG A 12 -14.23 -5.54 -9.52
N VAL A 13 -13.30 -6.18 -10.21
CA VAL A 13 -12.21 -6.88 -9.54
C VAL A 13 -11.36 -5.77 -8.94
N ASP A 14 -11.46 -5.58 -7.62
CA ASP A 14 -10.58 -4.67 -6.89
C ASP A 14 -9.14 -5.16 -7.12
N ASP A 15 -8.40 -4.42 -7.94
CA ASP A 15 -7.12 -4.85 -8.49
C ASP A 15 -5.99 -3.88 -8.07
N PRO A 16 -5.03 -4.33 -7.25
CA PRO A 16 -3.91 -3.49 -6.85
C PRO A 16 -2.84 -3.29 -7.95
N HIS A 17 -2.88 -4.03 -9.07
CA HIS A 17 -1.82 -4.11 -10.09
C HIS A 17 -1.40 -2.73 -10.61
N ARG A 18 -2.35 -1.83 -10.94
CA ARG A 18 -2.00 -0.51 -11.47
C ARG A 18 -1.17 0.33 -10.49
N GLY A 19 -1.55 0.32 -9.21
CA GLY A 19 -0.78 1.04 -8.20
C GLY A 19 0.59 0.41 -7.96
N ILE A 20 0.72 -0.93 -8.09
CA ILE A 20 2.00 -1.64 -7.99
C ILE A 20 2.96 -1.24 -9.10
N GLU A 21 2.49 -1.19 -10.36
CA GLU A 21 3.31 -0.73 -11.49
C GLU A 21 3.85 0.69 -11.27
N LEU A 22 3.01 1.59 -10.78
CA LEU A 22 3.38 2.98 -10.49
C LEU A 22 4.37 3.05 -9.32
N PHE A 23 4.11 2.29 -8.26
CA PHE A 23 4.96 2.21 -7.07
C PHE A 23 6.36 1.71 -7.44
N ASN A 24 6.46 0.64 -8.20
CA ASN A 24 7.73 0.03 -8.63
C ASN A 24 8.53 0.94 -9.58
N ARG A 25 7.90 1.95 -10.18
CA ARG A 25 8.55 2.99 -10.99
C ARG A 25 8.93 4.23 -10.18
N GLY A 26 8.69 4.24 -8.87
CA GLY A 26 8.94 5.39 -7.99
C GLY A 26 7.90 6.51 -8.11
N LEU A 27 6.77 6.26 -8.79
CA LEU A 27 5.65 7.19 -8.96
C LEU A 27 4.68 7.05 -7.77
N TYR A 28 5.17 7.40 -6.57
CA TYR A 28 4.48 7.11 -5.32
C TYR A 28 3.18 7.90 -5.12
N TRP A 29 3.10 9.11 -5.68
CA TRP A 29 1.87 9.90 -5.62
C TRP A 29 0.78 9.26 -6.51
N GLU A 30 1.14 8.86 -7.72
CA GLU A 30 0.25 8.23 -8.66
C GLU A 30 -0.20 6.84 -8.18
N ALA A 31 0.70 6.09 -7.54
CA ALA A 31 0.36 4.83 -6.87
C ALA A 31 -0.64 5.05 -5.73
N HIS A 32 -0.41 6.09 -4.91
CA HIS A 32 -1.34 6.50 -3.85
C HIS A 32 -2.73 6.81 -4.43
N GLU A 33 -2.82 7.65 -5.46
CA GLU A 33 -4.10 8.00 -6.08
C GLU A 33 -4.81 6.79 -6.71
N ALA A 34 -4.05 5.91 -7.38
CA ALA A 34 -4.61 4.68 -7.95
C ALA A 34 -5.24 3.79 -6.88
N TRP A 35 -4.57 3.55 -5.76
CA TRP A 35 -5.12 2.75 -4.67
C TRP A 35 -6.23 3.47 -3.89
N GLU A 36 -6.15 4.79 -3.72
CA GLU A 36 -7.21 5.57 -3.08
C GLU A 36 -8.51 5.51 -3.89
N HIS A 37 -8.42 5.53 -5.23
CA HIS A 37 -9.58 5.38 -6.11
C HIS A 37 -10.33 4.06 -5.88
N GLU A 38 -9.60 2.95 -5.73
CA GLU A 38 -10.16 1.63 -5.42
C GLU A 38 -10.65 1.52 -3.96
N TRP A 39 -9.97 2.19 -3.03
CA TRP A 39 -10.30 2.16 -1.60
C TRP A 39 -11.55 2.96 -1.24
N VAL A 40 -11.76 4.12 -1.88
CA VAL A 40 -12.85 5.05 -1.53
C VAL A 40 -14.24 4.40 -1.58
N PRO A 41 -14.59 3.59 -2.61
CA PRO A 41 -15.86 2.86 -2.67
C PRO A 41 -16.03 1.81 -1.57
N ASP A 42 -14.97 1.11 -1.18
CA ASP A 42 -15.02 -0.02 -0.22
C ASP A 42 -14.27 0.25 1.09
N ARG A 43 -14.25 1.51 1.55
CA ARG A 43 -13.51 1.94 2.75
C ARG A 43 -13.94 1.24 4.06
N ARG A 44 -15.04 0.49 4.04
CA ARG A 44 -15.55 -0.29 5.19
C ARG A 44 -15.57 -1.80 4.92
N GLY A 45 -15.10 -2.23 3.76
CA GLY A 45 -15.02 -3.62 3.38
C GLY A 45 -13.81 -4.35 3.98
N PRO A 46 -13.73 -5.66 3.73
CA PRO A 46 -12.71 -6.53 4.32
C PRO A 46 -11.27 -6.12 3.94
N ASP A 47 -11.09 -5.48 2.77
CA ASP A 47 -9.78 -5.07 2.26
C ASP A 47 -9.45 -3.59 2.50
N SER A 48 -10.30 -2.89 3.25
CA SER A 48 -10.05 -1.48 3.58
C SER A 48 -8.70 -1.28 4.29
N GLY A 49 -8.33 -2.19 5.20
CA GLY A 49 -7.03 -2.16 5.87
C GLY A 49 -5.87 -2.38 4.90
N PHE A 50 -6.01 -3.32 3.96
CA PHE A 50 -5.00 -3.64 2.97
C PHE A 50 -4.67 -2.45 2.06
N TYR A 51 -5.69 -1.86 1.42
CA TYR A 51 -5.48 -0.68 0.56
C TYR A 51 -4.96 0.51 1.36
N LYS A 52 -5.51 0.75 2.55
CA LYS A 52 -5.00 1.81 3.43
C LYS A 52 -3.53 1.59 3.78
N GLY A 53 -3.11 0.35 3.97
CA GLY A 53 -1.70 0.00 4.16
C GLY A 53 -0.82 0.41 2.98
N LEU A 54 -1.17 -0.01 1.77
CA LEU A 54 -0.43 0.31 0.53
C LEU A 54 -0.35 1.83 0.30
N ILE A 55 -1.48 2.54 0.45
CA ILE A 55 -1.59 4.00 0.35
C ILE A 55 -0.62 4.70 1.30
N GLN A 56 -0.55 4.27 2.57
CA GLN A 56 0.35 4.87 3.56
C GLN A 56 1.82 4.54 3.27
N VAL A 57 2.13 3.34 2.78
CA VAL A 57 3.51 3.00 2.37
C VAL A 57 3.97 3.88 1.21
N ALA A 58 3.13 4.10 0.19
CA ALA A 58 3.41 5.03 -0.90
C ALA A 58 3.64 6.46 -0.41
N ALA A 59 2.76 6.96 0.46
CA ALA A 59 2.92 8.28 1.07
C ALA A 59 4.23 8.39 1.87
N GLY A 60 4.63 7.32 2.56
CA GLY A 60 5.92 7.26 3.27
C GLY A 60 7.11 7.41 2.33
N CYS A 61 7.09 6.72 1.19
CA CYS A 61 8.13 6.83 0.16
C CYS A 61 8.17 8.23 -0.48
N LEU A 62 7.01 8.86 -0.73
CA LEU A 62 6.92 10.24 -1.20
C LEU A 62 7.50 11.23 -0.17
N HIS A 63 7.21 11.05 1.13
CA HIS A 63 7.79 11.88 2.18
C HIS A 63 9.31 11.68 2.31
N TYR A 64 9.80 10.46 2.10
CA TYR A 64 11.22 10.18 2.03
C TYR A 64 11.89 10.99 0.91
N GLN A 65 11.37 10.93 -0.33
CA GLN A 65 11.91 11.72 -1.44
C GLN A 65 11.94 13.23 -1.17
N ARG A 66 11.01 13.74 -0.36
CA ARG A 66 10.93 15.15 0.05
C ARG A 66 11.77 15.50 1.29
N ARG A 67 12.63 14.59 1.76
CA ARG A 67 13.41 14.72 3.00
C ARG A 67 12.58 15.08 4.24
N ASN A 68 11.33 14.61 4.30
CA ASN A 68 10.43 14.83 5.42
C ASN A 68 10.41 13.61 6.35
N ARG A 69 11.36 13.55 7.29
CA ARG A 69 11.55 12.39 8.20
C ARG A 69 10.28 12.05 8.97
N ARG A 70 9.66 13.04 9.61
CA ARG A 70 8.45 12.84 10.41
C ARG A 70 7.31 12.28 9.57
N GLY A 71 7.13 12.81 8.36
CA GLY A 71 6.14 12.31 7.40
C GLY A 71 6.42 10.86 7.02
N ALA A 72 7.66 10.54 6.63
CA ALA A 72 8.06 9.19 6.22
C ALA A 72 7.83 8.17 7.33
N VAL A 73 8.36 8.42 8.53
CA VAL A 73 8.23 7.53 9.70
C VAL A 73 6.77 7.29 10.08
N ASN A 74 5.96 8.35 10.16
CA ASN A 74 4.56 8.22 10.55
C ASN A 74 3.77 7.37 9.54
N LYS A 75 4.00 7.61 8.25
CA LYS A 75 3.31 6.93 7.16
C LYS A 75 3.74 5.48 7.01
N TRP A 76 5.04 5.20 7.06
CA TRP A 76 5.58 3.85 7.07
C TRP A 76 5.13 3.03 8.28
N ARG A 77 5.18 3.58 9.49
CA ARG A 77 4.69 2.90 10.70
C ARG A 77 3.21 2.54 10.59
N SER A 78 2.37 3.49 10.15
CA SER A 78 0.95 3.24 9.94
C SER A 78 0.71 2.22 8.82
N GLY A 79 1.44 2.32 7.71
CA GLY A 79 1.31 1.43 6.55
C GLY A 79 1.65 -0.01 6.89
N ALA A 80 2.81 -0.25 7.49
CA ALA A 80 3.20 -1.57 7.98
C ALA A 80 2.17 -2.11 8.99
N GLY A 81 1.70 -1.30 9.93
CA GLY A 81 0.67 -1.69 10.89
C GLY A 81 -0.63 -2.18 10.23
N TYR A 82 -1.07 -1.51 9.16
CA TYR A 82 -2.25 -1.92 8.40
C TYR A 82 -2.05 -3.17 7.55
N LEU A 83 -0.83 -3.43 7.05
CA LEU A 83 -0.52 -4.58 6.19
C LEU A 83 -0.26 -5.87 6.96
N ARG A 84 0.22 -5.81 8.21
CA ARG A 84 0.54 -6.99 9.02
C ARG A 84 -0.59 -8.04 9.11
N PRO A 85 -1.89 -7.68 9.29
CA PRO A 85 -2.98 -8.66 9.33
C PRO A 85 -3.20 -9.44 8.02
N TYR A 86 -2.65 -8.96 6.91
CA TYR A 86 -2.82 -9.53 5.56
C TYR A 86 -1.58 -10.32 5.10
N MET A 87 -0.54 -10.40 5.92
CA MET A 87 0.68 -11.16 5.59
C MET A 87 0.43 -12.68 5.57
N PRO A 88 1.24 -13.46 4.82
CA PRO A 88 2.40 -13.02 4.04
C PRO A 88 2.05 -12.51 2.63
N VAL A 89 0.88 -12.88 2.12
CA VAL A 89 0.41 -12.57 0.77
C VAL A 89 -1.08 -12.26 0.83
N HIS A 90 -1.51 -11.23 0.11
CA HIS A 90 -2.92 -10.90 -0.03
C HIS A 90 -3.21 -10.33 -1.41
N ARG A 91 -4.31 -10.75 -2.05
CA ARG A 91 -4.68 -10.29 -3.41
C ARG A 91 -3.53 -10.43 -4.43
N GLY A 92 -2.73 -11.51 -4.32
CA GLY A 92 -1.56 -11.76 -5.19
C GLY A 92 -0.34 -10.86 -4.93
N VAL A 93 -0.36 -10.07 -3.85
CA VAL A 93 0.72 -9.16 -3.46
C VAL A 93 1.56 -9.77 -2.34
N LYS A 94 2.88 -9.89 -2.54
CA LYS A 94 3.80 -10.37 -1.50
C LYS A 94 4.06 -9.28 -0.46
N LEU A 95 3.32 -9.32 0.64
CA LEU A 95 3.37 -8.32 1.70
C LEU A 95 4.54 -8.52 2.67
N ALA A 96 5.00 -9.75 2.86
CA ALA A 96 6.13 -10.03 3.75
C ALA A 96 7.41 -9.24 3.42
N PRO A 97 7.93 -9.26 2.17
CA PRO A 97 9.12 -8.48 1.83
C PRO A 97 8.89 -6.97 1.96
N LEU A 98 7.69 -6.49 1.58
CA LEU A 98 7.34 -5.07 1.69
C LEU A 98 7.36 -4.59 3.15
N VAL A 99 6.71 -5.34 4.06
CA VAL A 99 6.66 -4.99 5.48
C VAL A 99 8.05 -5.08 6.11
N GLN A 100 8.85 -6.10 5.75
CA GLN A 100 10.23 -6.23 6.23
C GLN A 100 11.11 -5.05 5.80
N ALA A 101 10.99 -4.60 4.54
CA ALA A 101 11.72 -3.44 4.05
C ALA A 101 11.33 -2.17 4.81
N VAL A 102 10.01 -1.95 5.01
CA VAL A 102 9.50 -0.81 5.78
C VAL A 102 9.99 -0.83 7.23
N ASP A 103 10.05 -1.99 7.87
CA ASP A 103 10.60 -2.12 9.23
C ASP A 103 12.09 -1.74 9.28
N GLY A 104 12.88 -2.15 8.27
CA GLY A 104 14.26 -1.73 8.12
C GLY A 104 14.42 -0.21 7.93
N TYR A 105 13.51 0.44 7.19
CA TYR A 105 13.53 1.89 7.05
C TYR A 105 13.21 2.62 8.35
N LEU A 106 12.27 2.10 9.14
CA LEU A 106 11.92 2.67 10.43
C LEU A 106 13.11 2.61 11.40
N GLU A 107 13.87 1.52 11.38
CA GLU A 107 15.11 1.37 12.15
C GLU A 107 16.17 2.37 11.67
N ALA A 108 16.45 2.43 10.37
CA ALA A 108 17.42 3.37 9.81
C ALA A 108 17.06 4.85 10.09
N MET A 109 15.76 5.17 10.09
CA MET A 109 15.25 6.51 10.40
C MET A 109 15.35 6.90 11.88
N SER A 110 15.73 5.99 12.78
CA SER A 110 16.00 6.31 14.18
C SER A 110 17.35 7.04 14.37
N GLY A 111 18.26 6.92 13.39
CA GLY A 111 19.54 7.62 13.38
C GLY A 111 19.43 9.13 13.15
N GLU A 112 20.45 9.87 13.58
CA GLU A 112 20.52 11.33 13.48
C GLU A 112 20.64 11.82 12.03
N SER A 113 21.45 11.14 11.22
CA SER A 113 21.66 11.47 9.81
C SER A 113 20.53 10.92 8.92
N TRP A 114 20.32 11.55 7.77
CA TRP A 114 19.37 11.07 6.77
C TRP A 114 19.92 9.80 6.11
N PRO A 115 19.26 8.64 6.25
CA PRO A 115 19.75 7.41 5.64
C PRO A 115 19.52 7.43 4.13
N GLU A 116 20.47 6.88 3.37
CA GLU A 116 20.25 6.55 1.97
C GLU A 116 19.61 5.15 1.92
N LEU A 117 18.36 5.09 1.50
CA LEU A 117 17.54 3.89 1.42
C LEU A 117 17.24 3.54 -0.02
N ASP A 118 17.45 2.27 -0.39
CA ASP A 118 16.85 1.69 -1.58
C ASP A 118 15.36 1.45 -1.30
N LEU A 119 14.50 2.27 -1.89
CA LEU A 119 13.05 2.16 -1.68
C LEU A 119 12.51 0.84 -2.26
N PRO A 120 11.45 0.27 -1.67
CA PRO A 120 11.07 -1.10 -1.96
C PRO A 120 10.39 -1.18 -3.32
N THR A 121 10.45 -2.36 -3.94
CA THR A 121 9.50 -2.80 -4.95
C THR A 121 8.51 -3.77 -4.32
N ILE A 122 7.35 -3.90 -4.96
CA ILE A 122 6.30 -4.83 -4.57
C ILE A 122 6.29 -5.96 -5.59
N ASP A 123 6.61 -7.16 -5.12
CA ASP A 123 6.54 -8.37 -5.90
C ASP A 123 5.14 -8.98 -5.85
N GLN A 124 4.82 -9.71 -6.91
CA GLN A 124 3.55 -10.40 -7.08
C GLN A 124 3.80 -11.92 -7.08
N GLU A 125 2.77 -12.70 -6.73
CA GLU A 125 2.77 -14.16 -6.91
C GLU A 125 2.50 -14.58 -8.35
#